data_AF-A0A453ND24-F1
#
_entry.id   AF-A0A453ND24-F1
#
_cell.length_a   1.000
_cell.length_b   1.000
_cell.length_c   1.000
_cell.angle_alpha   90.00
_cell.angle_beta   90.00
_cell.angle_gamma   90.00
#
_symmetry.space_group_name_H-M   'P 1'
#
loop_
_entity.id
_entity.type
_entity.pdbx_description
1 polymer ?
#
loop_
_entity_poly.entity_id
_entity_poly.type
_entity_poly.pdbx_seq_one_letter_code
_entity_poly.pdbx_strand_id
1 'polypeptide(L)' 'MPLKIKIFVWQLLRDRLPSGTKVLKRHGPGNGLCPLCLVPETGTHILFSCVAAQHFGALFVRLWDRSGRPMTLQSFYR' A
#
# COMPACT_ATOMS: atom_id res chain seq x y z
N MET A 1 -8.90 13.16 -10.78
CA MET A 1 -8.21 12.33 -9.76
C MET A 1 -8.55 12.81 -8.36
N PRO A 2 -9.08 11.94 -7.49
CA PRO A 2 -9.45 12.26 -6.12
C PRO A 2 -8.29 12.85 -5.29
N LEU A 3 -8.57 13.86 -4.47
CA LEU A 3 -7.56 14.55 -3.65
C LEU A 3 -6.86 13.61 -2.66
N LYS A 4 -7.61 12.66 -2.08
CA LYS A 4 -7.08 11.65 -1.15
C LYS A 4 -5.98 10.80 -1.78
N ILE A 5 -6.15 10.40 -3.04
CA ILE A 5 -5.15 9.59 -3.76
C ILE A 5 -3.89 10.41 -4.01
N LYS A 6 -4.03 11.69 -4.40
CA LYS A 6 -2.87 12.57 -4.62
C LYS A 6 -2.06 12.78 -3.33
N ILE A 7 -2.74 13.03 -2.20
CA ILE A 7 -2.08 13.19 -0.90
C ILE A 7 -1.37 11.90 -0.49
N PHE A 8 -2.02 10.75 -0.66
CA PHE A 8 -1.43 9.45 -0.36
C PHE A 8 -0.19 9.17 -1.20
N VAL A 9 -0.26 9.36 -2.51
CA VAL A 9 0.88 9.18 -3.42
C VAL A 9 2.01 10.15 -3.06
N TRP A 10 1.70 11.40 -2.74
CA TRP A 10 2.72 12.36 -2.28
C TRP A 10 3.37 11.92 -0.96
N GLN A 11 2.59 11.43 0.00
CA GLN A 11 3.12 10.89 1.27
C GLN A 11 3.98 9.65 1.02
N LEU A 12 3.62 8.80 0.06
CA LEU A 12 4.39 7.63 -0.31
C LEU A 12 5.74 8.03 -0.92
N LEU A 13 5.71 8.91 -1.93
CA LEU A 13 6.91 9.37 -2.64
C LEU A 13 7.88 10.13 -1.74
N ARG A 14 7.37 10.85 -0.74
CA ARG A 14 8.19 11.59 0.24
C ARG A 14 8.63 10.74 1.42
N ASP A 15 8.35 9.43 1.38
CA ASP A 15 8.56 8.51 2.50
C ASP A 15 8.03 9.15 3.80
N ARG A 16 6.78 9.61 3.78
CA ARG A 16 6.06 10.19 4.92
C ARG A 16 4.92 9.32 5.43
N LEU A 17 4.71 8.13 4.85
CA LEU A 17 3.81 7.15 5.46
C LEU A 17 4.30 6.78 6.87
N PRO A 18 3.38 6.61 7.85
CA PRO A 18 3.72 6.06 9.15
C PRO A 18 4.02 4.57 8.99
N SER A 19 5.27 4.25 8.64
CA SER A 19 5.80 2.90 8.57
C SER A 19 6.49 2.55 9.89
N GLY A 20 6.53 1.27 10.26
CA GLY A 20 7.17 0.80 11.49
C GLY A 20 8.60 1.33 11.64
N THR A 21 9.39 1.34 10.57
CA THR A 21 10.75 1.91 10.58
C THR A 21 10.77 3.41 10.95
N LYS A 22 9.78 4.20 10.56
CA LYS A 22 9.69 5.63 10.90
C LYS A 22 9.08 5.89 12.26
N VAL A 23 8.16 5.04 12.69
CA VAL A 23 7.64 5.07 14.05
C VAL A 23 8.79 4.81 15.02
N LEU A 24 9.59 3.77 14.76
CA LEU A 24 10.80 3.47 15.53
C LEU A 24 11.80 4.63 15.50
N LYS A 25 12.05 5.23 14.33
CA LYS A 25 12.96 6.39 14.19
C LYS A 25 12.51 7.62 14.97
N ARG A 26 11.23 7.71 15.35
CA ARG A 26 10.66 8.77 16.18
C ARG A 26 10.50 8.36 17.65
N HIS A 27 11.15 7.28 18.07
CA HIS A 27 11.00 6.69 19.41
C HIS A 27 9.55 6.28 19.74
N GLY A 28 8.75 5.99 18.70
CA GLY A 28 7.41 5.45 18.87
C GLY A 28 7.42 3.96 19.24
N PRO A 29 6.28 3.42 19.68
CA PRO A 29 6.17 2.02 20.09
C PRO A 29 6.39 1.07 18.89
N GLY A 30 7.06 -0.04 19.14
CA GLY A 30 7.33 -1.10 18.16
C GLY A 30 8.82 -1.26 17.84
N ASN A 31 9.14 -2.35 17.15
CA ASN A 31 10.50 -2.75 16.75
C ASN A 31 10.84 -2.38 15.30
N GLY A 32 9.94 -1.68 14.60
CA GLY A 32 10.11 -1.27 13.21
C GLY A 32 10.02 -2.39 12.17
N LEU A 33 9.60 -3.59 12.59
CA LEU A 33 9.41 -4.74 11.72
C LEU A 33 7.94 -4.90 11.35
N CYS A 34 7.69 -5.47 10.16
CA CYS A 34 6.36 -5.79 9.72
C CYS A 34 5.83 -6.98 10.55
N PRO A 35 4.62 -6.90 11.13
CA PRO A 35 4.08 -7.97 11.97
C PRO A 35 3.77 -9.27 11.20
N LEU A 36 3.71 -9.21 9.86
CA LEU A 36 3.36 -10.35 9.02
C LEU A 36 4.56 -11.14 8.50
N CYS A 37 5.70 -10.47 8.29
CA CYS A 37 6.88 -11.09 7.68
C CYS A 37 8.19 -10.82 8.44
N LEU A 38 8.15 -10.04 9.52
CA LEU A 38 9.29 -9.69 10.37
C LEU A 38 10.48 -9.01 9.65
N VAL A 39 10.25 -8.43 8.48
CA VAL A 39 11.23 -7.61 7.72
C VAL A 39 11.03 -6.13 8.08
N PRO A 40 12.05 -5.26 8.00
CA PRO A 40 11.89 -3.82 8.20
C PRO A 40 10.71 -3.23 7.41
N GLU A 41 9.75 -2.67 8.15
CA GLU A 41 8.53 -2.15 7.55
C GLU A 41 8.77 -0.76 6.96
N THR A 42 8.94 -0.70 5.64
CA THR A 42 9.04 0.54 4.86
C THR A 42 7.73 0.81 4.10
N GLY A 43 7.52 2.05 3.62
CA GLY A 43 6.34 2.37 2.83
C GLY A 43 6.20 1.52 1.56
N THR A 44 7.32 1.22 0.89
CA THR A 44 7.35 0.32 -0.28
C THR A 44 7.09 -1.13 0.11
N HIS A 45 7.61 -1.57 1.26
CA HIS A 45 7.31 -2.89 1.78
C HIS A 45 5.82 -3.07 2.03
N ILE A 46 5.17 -2.13 2.73
CA ILE A 46 3.72 -2.20 3.03
C ILE A 46 2.87 -2.32 1.77
N LEU A 47 3.25 -1.64 0.68
CA LEU A 47 2.42 -1.56 -0.53
C LEU A 47 2.73 -2.59 -1.62
N PHE A 48 3.98 -3.07 -1.69
CA PHE A 48 4.42 -3.90 -2.82
C PHE A 48 5.07 -5.20 -2.39
N SER A 49 5.88 -5.19 -1.32
CA SER A 49 6.72 -6.35 -0.97
C SER A 49 6.14 -7.22 0.14
N CYS A 50 5.23 -6.70 0.95
CA CYS A 50 4.63 -7.43 2.06
C CYS A 50 3.78 -8.60 1.53
N VAL A 51 3.77 -9.71 2.27
CA VAL A 51 2.95 -10.88 1.96
C VAL A 51 1.46 -10.52 1.79
N ALA A 52 0.93 -9.64 2.65
CA ALA A 52 -0.43 -9.15 2.51
C ALA A 52 -0.64 -8.39 1.19
N ALA A 53 0.28 -7.49 0.83
CA ALA A 53 0.18 -6.72 -0.41
C ALA A 53 0.18 -7.63 -1.65
N GLN A 54 1.03 -8.66 -1.65
CA GLN A 54 1.07 -9.64 -2.73
C GLN A 54 -0.23 -10.45 -2.82
N HIS A 55 -0.77 -10.90 -1.68
CA HIS A 55 -2.04 -11.62 -1.65
C HIS A 55 -3.23 -10.76 -2.11
N PHE A 56 -3.31 -9.51 -1.63
CA PHE A 56 -4.36 -8.58 -2.06
C PHE A 56 -4.23 -8.24 -3.54
N GLY A 57 -3.01 -8.01 -4.04
CA GLY A 57 -2.76 -7.77 -5.46
C GLY A 57 -3.18 -8.96 -6.32
N ALA A 58 -2.79 -10.18 -5.96
CA ALA A 58 -3.19 -11.39 -6.68
C ALA A 58 -4.70 -11.62 -6.64
N LEU A 59 -5.35 -11.41 -5.50
CA LEU A 59 -6.80 -11.50 -5.38
C LEU A 59 -7.49 -10.44 -6.22
N PHE A 60 -7.00 -9.19 -6.19
CA PHE A 60 -7.54 -8.10 -7.01
C PHE A 60 -7.47 -8.45 -8.50
N VAL A 61 -6.33 -8.92 -9.00
CA VAL A 61 -6.18 -9.35 -10.40
C VAL A 61 -7.16 -10.47 -10.74
N ARG A 62 -7.31 -11.48 -9.89
CA ARG A 62 -8.25 -12.60 -10.11
C ARG A 62 -9.71 -12.16 -10.09
N LEU A 63 -10.08 -11.27 -9.16
CA LEU A 63 -11.43 -10.72 -9.09
C LEU A 63 -11.71 -9.81 -10.29
N TRP A 64 -10.71 -9.05 -10.73
CA TRP A 64 -10.79 -8.20 -11.89
C TRP A 64 -10.96 -9.02 -13.18
N ASP A 65 -10.16 -10.06 -13.37
CA ASP A 65 -10.27 -10.98 -14.51
C ASP A 65 -11.66 -11.62 -14.57
N ARG A 66 -12.15 -12.12 -13.43
CA ARG A 66 -13.51 -12.68 -13.32
C ARG A 66 -14.62 -11.64 -13.51
N SER A 67 -14.34 -10.35 -13.35
CA SER A 67 -15.33 -9.30 -13.62
C SER A 67 -15.59 -9.08 -15.11
N GLY A 68 -14.72 -9.58 -15.99
CA GLY A 68 -14.91 -9.58 -17.46
C GLY A 68 -15.03 -8.20 -18.10
N ARG A 69 -14.68 -7.11 -17.38
CA ARG A 69 -14.83 -5.73 -17.86
C ARG A 69 -13.46 -5.08 -18.07
N PRO A 70 -13.11 -4.63 -19.28
CA PRO A 70 -11.96 -3.77 -19.47
C PRO A 70 -12.19 -2.43 -18.74
N MET A 71 -11.16 -1.92 -18.07
CA MET A 71 -11.22 -0.65 -17.33
C MET A 71 -11.45 0.51 -18.29
N THR A 72 -12.70 0.90 -18.51
CA THR A 72 -13.01 2.12 -19.27
C THR A 72 -12.91 3.34 -18.35
N LEU A 73 -12.35 4.44 -18.85
CA LEU A 73 -12.11 5.67 -18.07
C LEU A 73 -13.37 6.24 -17.39
N GLN A 74 -14.57 5.82 -17.82
CA GLN A 74 -15.85 6.21 -17.22
C GLN A 74 -16.12 5.60 -15.85
N SER A 75 -15.57 4.43 -15.50
CA SER A 75 -15.87 3.77 -14.22
C SER A 75 -15.13 4.37 -13.02
N PHE A 76 -14.06 5.14 -13.26
CA PHE A 76 -13.28 5.77 -12.19
C PHE A 76 -13.79 7.17 -11.80
N TYR A 77 -14.67 7.76 -12.61
CA TYR A 77 -15.18 9.14 -12.45
C TYR A 77 -16.65 9.22 -12.04
N ARG A 78 -17.28 8.08 -11.71
CA ARG A 78 -18.61 8.03 -11.10
C ARG A 78 -18.51 7.81 -9.60
#